data_AF-A0A9E0NHQ2-F1
#
_entry.id   AF-A0A9E0NHQ2-F1
#
_cell.length_a   1.000
_cell.length_b   1.000
_cell.length_c   1.000
_cell.angle_alpha   90.00
_cell.angle_beta   90.00
_cell.angle_gamma   90.00
#
_symmetry.space_group_name_H-M   'P 1'
#
loop_
_entity.id
_entity.type
_entity.pdbx_description
1 polymer ?
#
loop_
_entity_poly.entity_id
_entity_poly.type
_entity_poly.pdbx_seq_one_letter_code
_entity_poly.pdbx_strand_id
1 'polypeptide(L)' 'VEAIEPATILGLVAAGVGMAMVQESLVHAAPTGVVMRPLPTFPLRMRVFAVVSERASASARAYFELTQAQT' A
#
# COMPACT_ATOMS: atom_id res chain seq x y z
N VAL A 1 -20.87 1.38 3.93
CA VAL A 1 -19.85 1.85 4.89
C VAL A 1 -18.66 2.29 4.07
N GLU A 2 -18.30 3.57 4.13
CA GLU A 2 -17.13 4.11 3.46
C GLU A 2 -16.08 4.36 4.54
N ALA A 3 -14.93 3.70 4.43
CA ALA A 3 -13.83 3.85 5.37
C ALA A 3 -12.61 4.34 4.59
N ILE A 4 -12.02 5.46 5.04
CA ILE A 4 -10.95 6.14 4.31
C ILE A 4 -9.59 5.48 4.59
N GLU A 5 -9.44 4.85 5.75
CA GLU A 5 -8.20 4.19 6.16
C GLU A 5 -8.19 2.71 5.71
N PRO A 6 -7.16 2.27 4.96
CA PRO A 6 -7.09 0.89 4.45
C PRO A 6 -7.20 -0.19 5.53
N ALA A 7 -6.65 0.06 6.72
CA ALA A 7 -6.71 -0.88 7.84
C ALA A 7 -8.13 -1.06 8.37
N THR A 8 -8.93 0.01 8.43
CA THR A 8 -10.34 -0.06 8.84
C THR A 8 -11.17 -0.90 7.88
N ILE A 9 -10.94 -0.76 6.57
CA ILE A 9 -11.60 -1.59 5.55
C ILE A 9 -11.25 -3.07 5.76
N LEU A 10 -9.97 -3.39 6.00
CA LEU A 10 -9.55 -4.78 6.23
C LEU A 10 -10.15 -5.37 7.50
N GLY A 11 -10.32 -4.57 8.57
CA GLY A 11 -11.02 -4.99 9.77
C GLY A 11 -12.49 -5.36 9.52
N LEU A 12 -13.18 -4.61 8.67
CA LEU A 12 -14.57 -4.91 8.27
C LEU A 12 -14.65 -6.20 7.43
N VAL A 13 -13.69 -6.43 6.53
CA VAL A 13 -13.61 -7.67 5.74
C VAL A 13 -13.33 -8.86 6.66
N ALA A 14 -12.42 -8.72 7.63
CA ALA A 14 -12.13 -9.76 8.62
C ALA A 14 -13.34 -10.09 9.50
N ALA A 15 -14.21 -9.11 9.78
CA ALA A 15 -15.47 -9.32 10.48
C ALA A 15 -16.59 -9.94 9.62
N GLY A 16 -16.33 -10.23 8.33
CA GLY A 16 -17.29 -10.84 7.41
C GLY A 16 -18.32 -9.86 6.84
N VAL A 17 -18.11 -8.55 6.95
CA VAL A 17 -19.07 -7.50 6.55
C VAL A 17 -19.03 -7.22 5.04
N GLY A 18 -18.12 -7.84 4.29
CA GLY A 18 -18.06 -7.74 2.83
C GLY A 18 -16.70 -8.05 2.24
N MET A 19 -16.44 -7.49 1.07
CA MET A 19 -15.18 -7.60 0.32
C MET A 19 -14.64 -6.22 -0.07
N ALA A 20 -13.34 -6.12 -0.28
CA ALA A 20 -12.68 -4.90 -0.71
C ALA A 20 -11.62 -5.19 -1.78
N MET A 21 -11.45 -4.24 -2.71
CA MET A 21 -10.28 -4.21 -3.59
C MET A 21 -9.22 -3.36 -2.91
N VAL A 22 -8.04 -3.95 -2.68
CA VAL A 22 -6.90 -3.28 -2.05
C VAL A 22 -5.66 -3.47 -2.91
N GLN A 23 -4.64 -2.64 -2.67
CA GLN A 23 -3.35 -2.78 -3.35
C GLN A 23 -2.59 -4.00 -2.85
N GLU A 24 -1.77 -4.60 -3.71
CA GLU A 24 -0.93 -5.74 -3.34
C GLU A 24 0.02 -5.42 -2.18
N SER A 25 0.51 -4.18 -2.07
CA SER A 25 1.39 -3.74 -0.99
C SER A 25 0.79 -3.94 0.41
N LEU A 26 -0.55 -3.94 0.54
CA LEU A 26 -1.28 -4.17 1.78
C LEU A 26 -1.32 -5.65 2.20
N VAL A 27 -0.76 -6.57 1.42
CA VAL A 27 -0.74 -8.01 1.75
C VAL A 27 -0.11 -8.31 3.11
N HIS A 28 0.91 -7.55 3.49
CA HIS A 28 1.58 -7.68 4.79
C HIS A 28 0.69 -7.28 5.97
N ALA A 29 -0.36 -6.48 5.71
CA ALA A 29 -1.32 -6.03 6.70
C ALA A 29 -2.63 -6.85 6.69
N ALA A 30 -2.68 -7.95 5.92
CA ALA A 30 -3.88 -8.79 5.84
C ALA A 30 -4.18 -9.44 7.21
N PRO A 31 -5.37 -9.22 7.79
CA PRO A 31 -5.77 -9.87 9.03
C PRO A 31 -5.87 -11.40 8.86
N THR A 32 -5.70 -12.14 9.96
CA THR A 32 -5.92 -13.60 9.97
C THR A 32 -7.33 -13.92 9.46
N GLY A 33 -7.42 -14.90 8.55
CA GLY A 33 -8.69 -15.32 7.95
C GLY A 33 -9.11 -14.52 6.71
N VAL A 34 -8.38 -13.48 6.32
CA VAL A 34 -8.60 -12.75 5.06
C VAL A 34 -7.72 -13.33 3.96
N VAL A 35 -8.33 -13.69 2.82
CA VAL A 35 -7.62 -14.21 1.64
C VAL A 35 -7.52 -13.11 0.59
N MET A 36 -6.32 -12.85 0.09
CA MET A 36 -6.07 -11.93 -1.02
C MET A 36 -5.82 -12.70 -2.31
N ARG A 37 -6.51 -12.32 -3.39
CA ARG A 37 -6.37 -12.91 -4.73
C ARG A 37 -6.24 -11.81 -5.78
N PRO A 38 -5.35 -11.96 -6.78
CA PRO A 38 -5.26 -11.01 -7.88
C PRO A 38 -6.54 -11.05 -8.73
N LEU A 39 -6.96 -9.90 -9.25
CA LEU A 39 -8.07 -9.79 -10.18
C LEU A 39 -7.56 -9.97 -11.63
N PRO A 40 -7.84 -11.10 -12.30
CA PRO A 40 -7.20 -11.46 -13.55
C PRO A 40 -7.56 -10.52 -14.72
N THR A 41 -8.72 -9.88 -14.67
CA THR A 41 -9.21 -8.97 -15.72
C THR A 41 -8.92 -7.50 -15.42
N PHE A 42 -8.23 -7.19 -14.32
CA PHE A 42 -8.00 -5.81 -13.87
C PHE A 42 -6.56 -5.60 -13.37
N PRO A 43 -5.56 -5.59 -14.26
CA PRO A 43 -4.17 -5.37 -13.88
C PRO A 43 -3.92 -3.88 -13.56
N LEU A 44 -4.22 -3.48 -12.33
CA LEU A 44 -3.93 -2.14 -11.85
C LEU A 44 -2.48 -2.08 -11.33
N ARG A 45 -1.59 -1.39 -12.06
CA ARG A 45 -0.25 -1.04 -11.57
C ARG A 45 -0.28 0.38 -10.99
N MET A 46 -0.15 0.51 -9.67
CA MET A 46 0.08 1.83 -9.05
C MET A 46 1.57 2.15 -9.07
N ARG A 47 1.93 3.36 -9.52
CA ARG A 47 3.27 3.91 -9.36
C ARG A 47 3.40 4.52 -7.97
N VAL A 48 4.47 4.17 -7.27
CA VAL A 48 4.85 4.78 -5.99
C VAL A 48 6.04 5.69 -6.26
N PHE A 49 6.01 6.91 -5.73
CA PHE A 49 7.11 7.87 -5.82
C PHE A 49 7.65 8.13 -4.43
N ALA A 50 8.97 8.04 -4.26
CA ALA A 50 9.61 8.68 -3.13
C ALA A 50 9.61 10.20 -3.39
N VAL A 51 9.45 11.01 -2.35
CA VAL A 51 9.45 12.47 -2.47
C VAL A 51 10.42 13.05 -1.46
N VAL A 52 11.27 13.97 -1.90
CA VAL A 52 12.22 14.69 -1.04
C VAL A 52 12.12 16.19 -1.33
N SER A 53 12.24 17.03 -0.30
CA SER A 53 12.27 18.48 -0.47
C SER A 53 13.62 18.92 -1.06
N GLU A 54 13.60 19.97 -1.89
CA GLU A 54 14.83 20.63 -2.33
C GLU A 54 15.67 21.19 -1.16
N ARG A 55 15.01 21.50 -0.04
CA ARG A 55 15.64 21.99 1.20
C ARG A 55 16.03 20.88 2.17
N ALA A 56 15.90 19.62 1.76
CA ALA A 56 16.20 18.49 2.63
C ALA A 56 17.67 18.51 3.08
N SER A 57 17.89 18.05 4.31
CA SER A 57 19.23 17.88 4.85
C SER A 57 20.04 16.90 3.99
N ALA A 58 21.38 17.00 4.06
CA ALA A 58 22.28 16.12 3.30
C ALA A 58 21.97 14.63 3.53
N SER A 59 21.66 14.23 4.78
CA SER A 59 21.31 12.85 5.12
C SER A 59 19.98 12.40 4.52
N ALA A 60 18.97 13.26 4.48
CA ALA A 60 17.68 12.93 3.86
C ALA A 60 17.80 12.79 2.34
N ARG A 61 18.64 13.62 1.70
CA ARG A 61 18.97 13.49 0.27
C ARG A 61 19.75 12.22 -0.03
N ALA A 62 20.77 11.91 0.77
CA ALA A 62 21.55 10.69 0.62
C ALA A 62 20.66 9.45 0.77
N TYR A 63 19.74 9.42 1.74
CA TYR A 63 18.77 8.33 1.87
C TYR A 63 17.85 8.22 0.65
N PHE A 64 17.31 9.34 0.16
CA PHE A 64 16.49 9.35 -1.05
C PHE A 64 17.24 8.77 -2.25
N GLU A 65 18.48 9.18 -2.49
CA GLU A 65 19.32 8.67 -3.59
C GLU A 65 19.57 7.16 -3.48
N LEU A 66 19.80 6.64 -2.26
CA LEU A 66 19.90 5.20 -2.02
C LEU A 66 18.61 4.45 -2.39
N THR A 67 17.43 5.02 -2.12
CA THR A 67 16.15 4.39 -2.50
C THR A 67 15.92 4.35 -4.00
N GLN A 68 16.49 5.28 -4.77
CA GLN A 68 16.35 5.32 -6.24
C GLN A 68 17.32 4.38 -6.96
N ALA A 69 18.43 3.99 -6.33
CA ALA A 69 19.44 3.11 -6.94
C ALA A 69 19.04 1.62 -6.98
N GLN A 70 17.93 1.23 -6.34
CA GLN A 70 17.49 -0.17 -6.19
C GLN A 70 16.28 -0.55 -7.07
N THR A 71 15.81 0.35 -7.94
CA THR A 71 14.70 0.12 -8.88
C THR A 71 15.21 0.00 -10.30
#